data_AF-A0A961XA21-F1
#
_entry.id   AF-A0A961XA21-F1
#
_cell.length_a   1.000
_cell.length_b   1.000
_cell.length_c   1.000
_cell.angle_alpha   90.00
_cell.angle_beta   90.00
_cell.angle_gamma   90.00
#
_symmetry.space_group_name_H-M   'P 1'
#
loop_
_entity.id
_entity.type
_entity.pdbx_description
1 polymer ?
#
loop_
_entity_poly.entity_id
_entity_poly.type
_entity_poly.pdbx_seq_one_letter_code
_entity_poly.pdbx_strand_id
1 'polypeptide(L)' 'MAATRAAENGATEFKLVANFCWTEPKMAAHYVKAANRKRLAAQAMGKLNVGGTSILAPLHEVRESAGKS' A
#
# COMPACT_ATOMS: atom_id res chain seq x y z
N MET A 1 20.68 14.35 4.87
CA MET A 1 20.68 14.87 3.47
C MET A 1 19.29 15.40 3.13
N ALA A 2 19.19 16.46 2.31
CA ALA A 2 17.90 17.14 2.04
C ALA A 2 16.91 16.30 1.22
N ALA A 3 17.39 15.60 0.17
CA ALA A 3 16.55 14.74 -0.67
C ALA A 3 15.93 13.57 0.11
N THR A 4 16.69 12.94 1.00
CA THR A 4 16.20 11.88 1.89
C THR A 4 15.08 12.38 2.80
N ARG A 5 15.27 13.54 3.45
CA ARG A 5 14.24 14.14 4.33
C ARG A 5 12.99 14.52 3.54
N ALA A 6 13.15 15.07 2.33
CA ALA A 6 12.03 15.38 1.46
C ALA A 6 11.25 14.11 1.06
N ALA A 7 11.95 13.02 0.71
CA ALA A 7 11.32 11.73 0.41
C ALA A 7 10.59 11.13 1.62
N GLU A 8 11.18 11.19 2.82
CA GLU A 8 10.57 10.75 4.07
C GLU A 8 9.31 11.56 4.41
N ASN A 9 9.30 12.86 4.10
CA ASN A 9 8.13 13.73 4.20
C ASN A 9 7.10 13.52 3.07
N GLY A 10 7.31 12.55 2.17
CA GLY A 10 6.36 12.17 1.13
C GLY A 10 6.51 12.93 -0.19
N ALA A 11 7.66 13.54 -0.46
CA ALA A 11 7.97 14.01 -1.81
C ALA A 11 8.04 12.82 -2.79
N THR A 12 7.34 12.94 -3.92
CA THR A 12 7.40 11.97 -5.02
C THR A 12 8.65 12.19 -5.87
N GLU A 13 8.96 11.25 -6.75
CA GLU A 13 10.14 11.31 -7.61
C GLU A 13 10.17 12.61 -8.42
N PHE A 14 9.05 12.97 -9.05
CA PHE A 14 8.93 14.22 -9.82
C PHE A 14 9.06 15.48 -8.97
N LYS A 15 8.62 15.46 -7.69
CA LYS A 15 8.80 16.60 -6.78
C LYS A 15 10.28 16.80 -6.43
N LEU A 16 11.04 15.72 -6.26
CA LEU A 16 12.48 15.80 -6.04
C LEU A 16 13.22 16.26 -7.31
N VAL A 17 12.84 15.74 -8.47
CA VAL A 17 13.38 16.17 -9.77
C VAL A 17 13.19 17.68 -9.95
N ALA A 18 12.01 18.21 -9.66
CA ALA A 18 11.74 19.64 -9.72
C ALA A 18 12.51 20.46 -8.67
N ASN A 19 12.53 20.02 -7.41
CA ASN A 19 13.18 20.76 -6.31
C ASN A 19 14.70 20.83 -6.43
N PHE A 20 15.32 19.80 -7.02
CA PHE A 20 16.78 19.71 -7.16
C PHE A 20 17.25 19.96 -8.59
N CYS A 21 16.36 20.40 -9.49
CA CYS A 21 16.64 20.61 -10.91
C CYS A 21 17.33 19.40 -11.57
N TRP A 22 16.96 18.19 -11.18
CA TRP A 22 17.48 16.98 -11.82
C TRP A 22 16.74 16.73 -13.12
N THR A 23 17.46 16.22 -14.11
CA THR A 23 16.88 15.87 -15.42
C THR A 23 16.38 14.43 -15.46
N GLU A 24 16.97 13.53 -14.67
CA GLU A 24 16.64 12.10 -14.73
C GLU A 24 15.92 11.61 -13.46
N PRO A 25 14.72 11.00 -13.59
CA PRO A 25 13.94 10.56 -12.44
C PRO A 25 14.57 9.40 -11.66
N LYS A 26 15.52 8.67 -12.25
CA LYS A 26 16.25 7.58 -11.57
C LYS A 26 17.00 8.06 -10.32
N MET A 27 17.51 9.29 -10.33
CA MET A 27 18.18 9.87 -9.16
C MET A 27 17.22 10.03 -7.98
N ALA A 28 15.99 10.44 -8.24
CA ALA A 28 14.96 10.58 -7.22
C ALA A 28 14.44 9.21 -6.73
N ALA A 29 14.40 8.20 -7.61
CA ALA A 29 13.93 6.86 -7.29
C ALA A 29 14.70 6.21 -6.13
N HIS A 30 16.01 6.47 -6.03
CA HIS A 30 16.85 5.97 -4.92
C HIS A 30 16.35 6.41 -3.55
N TYR A 31 15.81 7.63 -3.43
CA TYR A 31 15.32 8.17 -2.17
C TYR A 31 13.86 7.81 -1.91
N VAL A 32 13.03 7.83 -2.95
CA VAL A 32 11.58 7.67 -2.81
C VAL A 32 11.19 6.21 -2.60
N LYS A 33 11.89 5.24 -3.20
CA LYS A 33 11.51 3.81 -3.13
C LYS A 33 11.43 3.30 -1.70
N ALA A 34 12.44 3.62 -0.87
CA ALA A 34 12.48 3.16 0.52
C ALA A 34 11.44 3.86 1.40
N ALA A 35 11.29 5.19 1.25
CA ALA A 35 10.33 5.99 2.01
C ALA A 35 8.88 5.59 1.67
N ASN A 36 8.55 5.49 0.37
CA ASN A 36 7.22 5.09 -0.07
C ASN A 36 6.87 3.67 0.35
N ARG A 37 7.82 2.72 0.32
CA ARG A 37 7.54 1.34 0.77
C ARG A 37 7.08 1.31 2.22
N LYS A 38 7.78 2.01 3.12
CA LYS A 38 7.40 2.09 4.55
C LYS A 38 6.03 2.71 4.73
N ARG A 39 5.77 3.84 4.06
CA ARG A 39 4.50 4.54 4.14
C ARG A 39 3.33 3.72 3.59
N LEU A 40 3.50 3.12 2.42
CA LEU A 40 2.49 2.27 1.79
C LEU A 40 2.19 1.04 2.64
N ALA A 41 3.21 0.40 3.23
CA ALA A 41 3.01 -0.70 4.16
C ALA A 41 2.18 -0.28 5.37
N ALA A 42 2.52 0.85 6.01
CA ALA A 42 1.76 1.38 7.15
C ALA A 42 0.30 1.70 6.79
N GLN A 43 0.07 2.33 5.63
CA GLN A 43 -1.28 2.64 5.16
C GLN A 43 -2.08 1.39 4.74
N ALA A 44 -1.41 0.40 4.15
CA ALA A 44 -2.04 -0.84 3.71
C ALA A 44 -2.41 -1.74 4.90
N MET A 45 -1.63 -1.75 5.98
CA MET A 45 -1.95 -2.53 7.18
C MET A 45 -3.34 -2.19 7.74
N GLY A 46 -3.73 -0.92 7.74
CA GLY A 46 -5.08 -0.50 8.14
C GLY A 46 -6.20 -1.03 7.23
N LYS A 47 -5.89 -1.35 5.96
CA LYS A 47 -6.83 -1.95 5.00
C LYS A 47 -6.93 -3.46 5.10
N LEU A 48 -5.94 -4.12 5.72
CA LEU A 48 -5.98 -5.56 5.97
C LEU A 48 -6.97 -5.93 7.10
N ASN A 49 -7.31 -4.96 7.95
CA ASN A 49 -8.21 -5.14 9.08
C ASN A 49 -9.61 -4.54 8.81
N VAL A 50 -10.08 -4.66 7.56
CA VAL A 50 -11.50 -4.50 7.24
C VAL A 50 -12.16 -5.77 7.78
N GLY A 51 -12.91 -5.63 8.87
CA GLY A 51 -13.46 -6.74 9.67
C GLY A 51 -13.96 -7.92 8.82
N GLY A 52 -13.34 -9.08 9.04
CA GLY A 52 -13.81 -10.36 8.50
C GLY A 52 -13.38 -10.63 7.07
N THR A 53 -12.14 -11.06 6.85
CA THR A 53 -11.73 -11.75 5.61
C THR A 53 -12.37 -13.12 5.45
N SER A 54 -13.14 -13.56 6.44
CA SER A 54 -14.05 -14.69 6.30
C SER A 54 -15.43 -14.11 6.03
N ILE A 55 -15.94 -14.36 4.82
CA ILE A 55 -17.38 -14.37 4.56
C ILE A 55 -17.99 -15.08 5.78
N LEU A 56 -18.84 -14.37 6.53
CA LEU A 56 -19.40 -14.90 7.78
C LEU A 56 -19.92 -16.30 7.49
N ALA A 57 -19.53 -17.28 8.32
CA ALA A 57 -20.10 -18.61 8.25
C ALA A 57 -21.63 -18.43 8.16
N PRO A 58 -22.30 -19.12 7.22
CA PRO A 58 -23.74 -18.96 7.04
C PRO A 58 -24.44 -19.01 8.40
N LEU A 59 -25.19 -17.96 8.75
CA LEU A 59 -25.92 -17.87 10.03
C LEU A 59 -26.97 -18.97 10.18
N HIS A 60 -27.29 -19.67 9.09
CA HIS A 60 -28.16 -20.83 9.08
C HIS A 60 -27.35 -22.06 8.69
N GLU A 61 -27.58 -23.17 9.40
CA GLU A 61 -27.08 -24.47 9.02
C GLU A 61 -27.66 -24.86 7.64
N VAL A 62 -26.79 -25.07 6.65
CA VAL A 62 -27.18 -25.54 5.33
C VAL A 62 -27.57 -27.01 5.47
N ARG A 63 -28.88 -27.31 5.57
CA ARG A 63 -29.33 -28.71 5.48
C ARG A 63 -29.06 -29.21 4.06
N GLU A 64 -28.37 -30.33 3.93
CA GLU A 64 -28.29 -31.04 2.65
C GLU A 64 -29.70 -31.50 2.27
N SER A 65 -30.21 -31.02 1.14
CA SER A 65 -31.44 -31.54 0.57
C SER A 65 -31.17 -32.98 0.12
N ALA A 66 -31.55 -33.94 0.97
CA ALA A 66 -31.73 -35.34 0.60
C ALA A 66 -32.61 -35.40 -0.66
N GLY A 67 -32.01 -35.83 -1.75
CA GLY A 67 -32.65 -35.87 -3.06
C GLY A 67 -31.63 -36.24 -4.14
N LYS A 68 -31.11 -37.46 -4.08
CA LYS A 68 -30.58 -38.14 -5.26
C LYS A 68 -31.36 -39.42 -5.47
N SER A 69 -31.80 -39.53 -6.72
CA SER A 69 -32.81 -40.41 -7.32
C SER A 69 -32.55 -41.89 -7.15
#